data_AF-A0A957UF45-F1
#
_entry.id   AF-A0A957UF45-F1
#
_cell.length_a   1.000
_cell.length_b   1.000
_cell.length_c   1.000
_cell.angle_alpha   90.00
_cell.angle_beta   90.00
_cell.angle_gamma   90.00
#
_symmetry.space_group_name_H-M   'P 1'
#
loop_
_entity.id
_entity.type
_entity.pdbx_description
1 polymer ?
#
loop_
_entity_poly.entity_id
_entity_poly.type
_entity_poly.pdbx_seq_one_letter_code
_entity_poly.pdbx_strand_id
1 'polypeptide(L)'
;MPYYAGLNPLRDVLAAIYPAPGLARTVAVQAGIQEQLIEFDGPAIELWKNILSVAQSNSQLQDLINVAREHFPNNESLVEAEKVFHETPVPSLPPMTTEAPASEDSGRDGGSGDNVSISVAGNNDGIIAGRDVMHAKIQKVGDVAGDHNVIGIDTQVTVGGTPVTEEKPSHERFQQMIEELQAALDSLVKQGDLLSKVSPADPGIAHGAAESINTVVADLDNSHVNADSIKKNLSTAAKLLEGTLDRAKILAEKADAAAKAILPLVEQMTPVVAKIGLAIAWAGRLWPAL
;
A
#
# COMPACT_ATOMS: atom_id res chain seq x y z
N MET A 1 -20.41 2.20 1.27
CA MET A 1 -20.73 0.79 1.55
C MET A 1 -19.44 0.04 1.82
N PRO A 2 -19.37 -0.86 2.80
CA PRO A 2 -18.19 -1.68 3.02
C PRO A 2 -18.01 -2.65 1.85
N TYR A 3 -16.81 -2.70 1.27
CA TYR A 3 -16.46 -3.63 0.21
C TYR A 3 -16.45 -5.07 0.75
N TYR A 4 -17.10 -5.99 0.04
CA TYR A 4 -17.20 -7.39 0.46
C TYR A 4 -15.94 -8.18 0.06
N ALA A 5 -15.22 -8.70 1.05
CA ALA A 5 -13.97 -9.43 0.84
C ALA A 5 -14.11 -10.69 -0.04
N GLY A 6 -15.31 -11.28 -0.13
CA GLY A 6 -15.58 -12.41 -1.04
C GLY A 6 -15.44 -12.06 -2.52
N LEU A 7 -15.35 -10.77 -2.88
CA LEU A 7 -15.10 -10.31 -4.25
C LEU A 7 -13.61 -10.23 -4.61
N ASN A 8 -12.69 -10.49 -3.67
CA ASN A 8 -11.25 -10.39 -3.92
C ASN A 8 -10.73 -11.27 -5.07
N PRO A 9 -11.11 -12.57 -5.17
CA PRO A 9 -10.67 -13.40 -6.29
C PRO A 9 -11.12 -12.83 -7.64
N LEU A 10 -12.35 -12.33 -7.69
CA LEU A 10 -12.91 -11.73 -8.90
C LEU A 10 -12.20 -10.41 -9.25
N ARG A 11 -11.93 -9.56 -8.25
CA ARG A 11 -11.14 -8.34 -8.42
C ARG A 11 -9.77 -8.63 -9.02
N ASP A 12 -9.06 -9.60 -8.48
CA ASP A 12 -7.68 -9.90 -8.88
C ASP A 12 -7.64 -10.45 -10.31
N VAL A 13 -8.57 -11.35 -10.67
CA VAL A 13 -8.67 -11.88 -12.03
C VAL A 13 -9.06 -10.78 -13.03
N LEU A 14 -10.05 -9.96 -12.70
CA LEU A 14 -10.50 -8.87 -13.58
C LEU A 14 -9.40 -7.82 -13.78
N ALA A 15 -8.63 -7.50 -12.73
CA ALA A 15 -7.48 -6.60 -12.82
C ALA A 15 -6.35 -7.15 -13.70
N ALA A 16 -6.14 -8.47 -13.69
CA ALA A 16 -5.15 -9.11 -14.54
C ALA A 16 -5.56 -9.12 -16.03
N ILE A 17 -6.83 -9.41 -16.34
CA ILE A 17 -7.31 -9.49 -17.73
C ILE A 17 -7.67 -8.12 -18.33
N TYR A 18 -8.00 -7.13 -17.49
CA TYR A 18 -8.32 -5.76 -17.89
C TYR A 18 -7.51 -4.73 -17.09
N PRO A 19 -6.18 -4.62 -17.30
CA PRO A 19 -5.33 -3.72 -16.52
C PRO A 19 -5.51 -2.25 -16.90
N ALA A 20 -6.05 -1.96 -18.08
CA ALA A 20 -6.20 -0.60 -18.59
C ALA A 20 -7.59 -0.01 -18.23
N PRO A 21 -7.65 1.23 -17.72
CA PRO A 21 -8.92 1.88 -17.34
C PRO A 21 -9.97 1.93 -18.46
N GLY A 22 -9.54 2.14 -19.71
CA GLY A 22 -10.45 2.18 -20.86
C GLY A 22 -11.14 0.83 -21.15
N LEU A 23 -10.44 -0.29 -20.94
CA LEU A 23 -11.02 -1.63 -21.10
C LEU A 23 -11.99 -1.93 -19.96
N ALA A 24 -11.61 -1.63 -18.73
CA ALA A 24 -12.47 -1.82 -17.57
C ALA A 24 -13.75 -0.97 -17.65
N ARG A 25 -13.65 0.28 -18.13
CA ARG A 25 -14.82 1.13 -18.42
C ARG A 25 -15.75 0.49 -19.46
N THR A 26 -15.19 -0.01 -20.55
CA THR A 26 -15.98 -0.65 -21.63
C THR A 26 -16.76 -1.84 -21.07
N VAL A 27 -16.11 -2.69 -20.28
CA VAL A 27 -16.73 -3.86 -19.65
C VAL A 27 -17.81 -3.46 -18.64
N ALA A 28 -17.55 -2.46 -17.79
CA ALA A 28 -18.52 -1.96 -16.82
C ALA A 28 -19.79 -1.39 -17.48
N VAL A 29 -19.63 -0.63 -18.57
CA VAL A 29 -20.75 -0.08 -19.34
C VAL A 29 -21.54 -1.18 -20.06
N GLN A 30 -20.87 -2.17 -20.62
CA GLN A 30 -21.53 -3.34 -21.23
C GLN A 30 -22.35 -4.14 -20.21
N ALA A 31 -21.89 -4.20 -18.96
CA ALA A 31 -22.62 -4.80 -17.84
C ALA A 31 -23.76 -3.91 -17.30
N GLY A 32 -24.02 -2.76 -17.93
CA GLY A 32 -25.07 -1.82 -17.54
C GLY A 32 -24.72 -0.94 -16.34
N ILE A 33 -23.46 -0.94 -15.88
CA ILE A 33 -23.04 -0.11 -14.75
C ILE A 33 -22.83 1.33 -15.25
N GLN A 34 -23.42 2.29 -14.54
CA GLN A 34 -23.33 3.69 -14.92
C GLN A 34 -21.92 4.24 -14.62
N GLU A 35 -21.24 4.71 -15.66
CA GLU A 35 -19.86 5.23 -15.60
C GLU A 35 -19.69 6.32 -14.54
N GLN A 36 -20.68 7.20 -14.39
CA GLN A 36 -20.69 8.31 -13.43
C GLN A 36 -20.67 7.88 -11.94
N LEU A 37 -20.89 6.59 -11.65
CA LEU A 37 -20.83 6.04 -10.29
C LEU A 37 -19.47 5.42 -9.96
N ILE A 38 -18.54 5.37 -10.92
CA ILE A 38 -17.25 4.69 -10.79
C ILE A 38 -16.12 5.70 -10.92
N GLU A 39 -15.19 5.67 -9.98
CA GLU A 39 -13.90 6.34 -10.11
C GLU A 39 -12.93 5.43 -10.86
N PHE A 40 -12.51 5.85 -12.06
CA PHE A 40 -11.60 5.11 -12.94
C PHE A 40 -10.13 5.52 -12.77
N ASP A 41 -9.79 6.14 -11.64
CA ASP A 41 -8.44 6.59 -11.33
C ASP A 41 -7.71 5.57 -10.45
N GLY A 42 -6.42 5.41 -10.67
CA GLY A 42 -5.56 4.54 -9.86
C GLY A 42 -5.20 3.20 -10.51
N PRO A 43 -4.57 2.29 -9.72
CA PRO A 43 -4.12 1.00 -10.21
C PRO A 43 -5.30 0.08 -10.52
N ALA A 44 -5.10 -0.91 -11.41
CA ALA A 44 -6.14 -1.82 -11.86
C ALA A 44 -6.89 -2.53 -10.72
N ILE A 45 -6.19 -2.89 -9.64
CA ILE A 45 -6.80 -3.55 -8.47
C ILE A 45 -7.84 -2.65 -7.79
N GLU A 46 -7.50 -1.39 -7.50
CA GLU A 46 -8.43 -0.45 -6.86
C GLU A 46 -9.56 -0.05 -7.82
N LEU A 47 -9.25 0.10 -9.11
CA LEU A 47 -10.24 0.35 -10.15
C LEU A 47 -11.31 -0.76 -10.19
N TRP A 48 -10.90 -2.03 -10.21
CA TRP A 48 -11.83 -3.15 -10.23
C TRP A 48 -12.58 -3.33 -8.91
N LYS A 49 -11.95 -3.02 -7.78
CA LYS A 49 -12.61 -2.97 -6.48
C LYS A 49 -13.76 -1.95 -6.47
N ASN A 50 -13.55 -0.76 -7.04
CA ASN A 50 -14.57 0.28 -7.17
C ASN A 50 -15.73 -0.19 -8.06
N ILE A 51 -15.42 -0.74 -9.25
CA ILE A 51 -16.44 -1.29 -10.17
C ILE A 51 -17.27 -2.37 -9.49
N LEU A 52 -16.62 -3.33 -8.81
CA LEU A 52 -17.30 -4.44 -8.14
C LEU A 52 -18.18 -3.97 -6.97
N SER A 53 -17.76 -2.95 -6.23
CA SER A 53 -18.55 -2.34 -5.16
C SER A 53 -19.84 -1.70 -5.68
N VAL A 54 -19.75 -0.98 -6.80
CA VAL A 54 -20.92 -0.36 -7.47
C VAL A 54 -21.81 -1.44 -8.08
N ALA A 55 -21.24 -2.44 -8.73
CA ALA A 55 -21.98 -3.58 -9.29
C ALA A 55 -22.73 -4.34 -8.19
N GLN A 56 -22.10 -4.56 -7.04
CA GLN A 56 -22.72 -5.21 -5.88
C GLN A 56 -23.92 -4.40 -5.38
N SER A 57 -23.74 -3.10 -5.21
CA SER A 57 -24.78 -2.21 -4.69
C SER A 57 -26.00 -2.14 -5.62
N ASN A 58 -25.81 -2.35 -6.92
CA ASN A 58 -26.87 -2.32 -7.93
C ASN A 58 -27.37 -3.71 -8.38
N SER A 59 -26.91 -4.79 -7.75
CA SER A 59 -27.22 -6.18 -8.15
C SER A 59 -26.79 -6.54 -9.59
N GLN A 60 -25.71 -5.93 -10.09
CA GLN A 60 -25.18 -6.10 -11.46
C GLN A 60 -23.91 -6.97 -11.52
N LEU A 61 -23.52 -7.62 -10.42
CA LEU A 61 -22.32 -8.47 -10.37
C LEU A 61 -22.39 -9.61 -11.38
N GLN A 62 -23.55 -10.25 -11.54
CA GLN A 62 -23.70 -11.35 -12.50
C GLN A 62 -23.57 -10.87 -13.94
N ASP A 63 -24.14 -9.71 -14.27
CA ASP A 63 -24.03 -9.13 -15.62
C ASP A 63 -22.57 -8.80 -15.96
N LEU A 64 -21.82 -8.29 -14.98
CA LEU A 64 -20.38 -8.03 -15.14
C LEU A 64 -19.58 -9.31 -15.40
N ILE A 65 -19.87 -10.38 -14.66
CA ILE A 65 -19.25 -11.69 -14.86
C ILE A 65 -19.60 -12.24 -16.25
N ASN A 66 -20.86 -12.14 -16.67
CA ASN A 66 -21.31 -12.60 -17.99
C ASN A 66 -20.54 -11.91 -19.12
N VAL A 67 -20.39 -10.59 -19.08
CA VAL A 67 -19.58 -9.84 -20.07
C VAL A 67 -18.12 -10.32 -20.06
N ALA A 68 -17.52 -10.53 -18.89
CA ALA A 68 -16.17 -11.05 -18.80
C ALA A 68 -16.03 -12.48 -19.37
N ARG A 69 -17.03 -13.34 -19.17
CA ARG A 69 -17.11 -14.70 -19.72
C ARG A 69 -17.31 -14.72 -21.23
N GLU A 70 -18.03 -13.74 -21.80
CA GLU A 70 -18.16 -13.59 -23.25
C GLU A 70 -16.82 -13.22 -23.90
N HIS A 71 -16.07 -12.30 -23.29
CA HIS A 71 -14.74 -11.92 -23.79
C HIS A 71 -13.69 -13.02 -23.60
N PHE A 72 -13.77 -13.78 -22.49
CA PHE A 72 -12.80 -14.81 -22.11
C PHE A 72 -13.46 -16.15 -21.72
N PRO A 73 -14.07 -16.87 -22.68
CA PRO A 73 -14.87 -18.07 -22.39
C PRO A 73 -14.05 -19.24 -21.79
N ASN A 74 -12.75 -19.31 -22.10
CA ASN A 74 -11.87 -20.40 -21.68
C ASN A 74 -10.92 -20.01 -20.52
N ASN A 75 -11.14 -18.88 -19.85
CA ASN A 75 -10.28 -18.49 -18.73
C ASN A 75 -10.66 -19.25 -17.45
N GLU A 76 -9.83 -20.22 -17.06
CA GLU A 76 -10.05 -21.07 -15.87
C GLU A 76 -10.06 -20.26 -14.56
N SER A 77 -9.22 -19.22 -14.46
CA SER A 77 -9.17 -18.36 -13.27
C SER A 77 -10.47 -17.58 -13.06
N LEU A 78 -11.13 -17.14 -14.13
CA LEU A 78 -12.42 -16.47 -14.07
C LEU A 78 -13.54 -17.42 -13.62
N VAL A 79 -13.52 -18.68 -14.09
CA VAL A 79 -14.48 -19.73 -13.67
C VAL A 79 -14.32 -20.04 -12.19
N GLU A 80 -13.09 -20.20 -11.71
CA GLU A 80 -12.84 -20.49 -10.29
C GLU A 80 -13.24 -19.31 -9.40
N ALA A 81 -12.94 -18.07 -9.82
CA ALA A 81 -13.33 -16.87 -9.08
C ALA A 81 -14.87 -16.70 -8.99
N GLU A 82 -15.60 -17.01 -10.08
CA GLU A 82 -17.07 -17.04 -10.11
C GLU A 82 -17.63 -18.09 -9.15
N LYS A 83 -17.04 -19.29 -9.13
CA LYS A 83 -17.43 -20.36 -8.21
C LYS A 83 -17.26 -19.95 -6.75
N VAL A 84 -16.11 -19.39 -6.39
CA VAL A 84 -15.85 -18.89 -5.03
C VAL A 84 -16.86 -17.80 -4.65
N PHE A 85 -17.21 -16.92 -5.57
CA PHE A 85 -18.23 -15.90 -5.35
C PHE A 85 -19.60 -16.52 -5.04
N HIS A 86 -20.03 -17.55 -5.76
CA HIS A 86 -21.30 -18.23 -5.48
C HIS A 86 -21.29 -19.04 -4.18
N GLU A 87 -20.13 -19.58 -3.79
CA GLU A 87 -19.97 -20.34 -2.54
C GLU A 87 -19.89 -19.45 -1.30
N THR A 88 -19.54 -18.17 -1.46
CA THR A 88 -19.42 -17.23 -0.34
C THR A 88 -20.71 -16.41 -0.21
N PRO A 89 -21.57 -16.66 0.79
CA PRO A 89 -22.84 -15.95 0.92
C PRO A 89 -22.59 -14.46 1.16
N VAL A 90 -23.09 -13.62 0.26
CA VAL A 90 -23.08 -12.17 0.44
C VAL A 90 -23.88 -11.86 1.71
N PRO A 91 -23.29 -11.20 2.72
CA PRO A 91 -24.02 -10.83 3.92
C PRO A 91 -25.17 -9.93 3.50
N SER A 92 -26.39 -10.40 3.77
CA SER A 92 -27.61 -9.62 3.55
C SER A 92 -27.46 -8.29 4.30
N LEU A 93 -27.59 -7.19 3.55
CA LEU A 93 -27.54 -5.83 4.12
C LEU A 93 -28.47 -5.78 5.35
N PRO A 94 -28.02 -5.20 6.48
CA PRO A 94 -28.92 -5.00 7.60
C PRO A 94 -30.14 -4.22 7.11
N PRO A 95 -31.37 -4.64 7.49
CA PRO A 95 -32.56 -3.91 7.08
C PRO A 95 -32.38 -2.46 7.54
N MET A 96 -32.46 -1.51 6.61
CA MET A 96 -32.51 -0.10 6.98
C MET A 96 -33.79 0.11 7.79
N THR A 97 -33.67 0.07 9.12
CA THR A 97 -34.73 0.53 10.01
C THR A 97 -34.91 2.01 9.75
N THR A 98 -35.98 2.33 9.04
CA THR A 98 -36.45 3.68 8.83
C THR A 98 -37.15 4.12 10.13
N GLU A 99 -36.39 4.35 11.19
CA GLU A 99 -36.92 5.00 12.40
C GLU A 99 -36.52 6.47 12.38
N ALA A 100 -37.53 7.31 12.15
CA ALA A 100 -37.46 8.75 12.29
C ALA A 100 -37.17 9.12 13.77
N PRO A 101 -36.36 10.16 14.06
CA PRO A 101 -35.98 10.46 15.42
C PRO A 101 -37.15 11.12 16.17
N ALA A 102 -37.64 10.44 17.21
CA ALA A 102 -38.41 11.07 18.28
C ALA A 102 -37.43 11.70 19.28
N SER A 103 -37.65 12.98 19.54
CA SER A 103 -36.95 13.82 20.51
C SER A 103 -37.35 13.48 21.94
N GLU A 104 -36.37 13.15 22.80
CA GLU A 104 -36.40 13.17 24.28
C GLU A 104 -34.92 13.15 24.72
N ASP A 105 -34.34 14.25 25.21
CA ASP A 105 -34.39 14.82 26.57
C ASP A 105 -33.94 13.86 27.69
N SER A 106 -33.07 14.40 28.56
CA SER A 106 -32.56 13.89 29.84
C SER A 106 -31.29 13.02 29.85
N GLY A 107 -30.27 13.51 30.57
CA GLY A 107 -29.44 12.65 31.43
C GLY A 107 -27.94 12.59 31.14
N ARG A 108 -27.18 13.50 31.77
CA ARG A 108 -25.74 13.36 32.01
C ARG A 108 -25.47 12.20 32.99
N ASP A 109 -24.62 11.26 32.57
CA ASP A 109 -23.53 10.62 33.33
C ASP A 109 -22.66 9.93 32.27
N GLY A 110 -21.34 10.10 32.17
CA GLY A 110 -20.37 9.99 33.25
C GLY A 110 -19.50 8.76 32.98
N GLY A 111 -18.60 8.84 31.98
CA GLY A 111 -17.45 7.95 31.83
C GLY A 111 -17.72 6.54 31.27
N SER A 112 -17.72 6.42 29.95
CA SER A 112 -17.36 5.17 29.28
C SER A 112 -16.42 5.52 28.14
N GLY A 113 -15.15 5.13 28.29
CA GLY A 113 -14.18 5.19 27.20
C GLY A 113 -14.60 4.16 26.17
N ASP A 114 -15.33 4.60 25.16
CA ASP A 114 -15.69 3.77 24.01
C ASP A 114 -14.41 3.36 23.30
N ASN A 115 -13.99 2.13 23.57
CA ASN A 115 -12.95 1.47 22.78
C ASN A 115 -13.54 1.17 21.40
N VAL A 116 -13.25 2.03 20.43
CA VAL A 116 -13.54 1.74 19.02
C VAL A 116 -12.50 0.72 18.54
N SER A 117 -12.89 -0.55 18.55
CA SER A 117 -12.12 -1.64 17.96
C SER A 117 -12.28 -1.62 16.44
N ILE A 118 -11.34 -1.01 15.72
CA ILE A 118 -11.30 -1.06 14.25
C ILE A 118 -10.55 -2.32 13.83
N SER A 119 -11.27 -3.39 13.49
CA SER A 119 -10.68 -4.55 12.81
C SER A 119 -10.52 -4.22 11.33
N VAL A 120 -9.30 -3.89 10.92
CA VAL A 120 -8.94 -3.77 9.49
C VAL A 120 -8.53 -5.17 9.01
N ALA A 121 -9.44 -5.86 8.36
CA ALA A 121 -9.16 -7.10 7.65
C ALA A 121 -9.24 -6.84 6.13
N GLY A 122 -8.08 -6.92 5.47
CA GLY A 122 -7.95 -6.86 4.02
C GLY A 122 -7.45 -5.53 3.44
N ASN A 123 -6.80 -5.66 2.28
CA ASN A 123 -6.11 -4.64 1.48
C ASN A 123 -6.97 -3.40 1.19
N ASN A 124 -6.90 -2.40 2.07
CA ASN A 124 -7.46 -1.08 1.84
C ASN A 124 -6.33 -0.06 1.79
N ASP A 125 -6.16 0.57 0.63
CA ASP A 125 -5.47 1.85 0.51
C ASP A 125 -6.41 2.94 1.04
N GLY A 126 -6.10 3.44 2.23
CA GLY A 126 -6.84 4.53 2.85
C GLY A 126 -5.95 5.35 3.77
N ILE A 127 -5.84 6.64 3.49
CA ILE A 127 -5.36 7.62 4.47
C ILE A 127 -6.50 7.82 5.48
N ILE A 128 -6.36 7.30 6.70
CA ILE A 128 -7.31 7.60 7.79
C ILE A 128 -6.98 9.00 8.32
N ALA A 129 -7.66 10.03 7.79
CA ALA A 129 -7.61 11.39 8.31
C ALA A 129 -8.89 11.69 9.10
N GLY A 130 -8.87 11.39 10.40
CA GLY A 130 -9.93 11.75 11.35
C GLY A 130 -9.40 12.70 12.42
N ARG A 131 -10.24 13.63 12.91
CA ARG A 131 -9.87 14.62 13.94
C ARG A 131 -9.88 14.06 15.37
N ASP A 132 -10.36 12.82 15.55
CA ASP A 132 -10.62 12.19 16.85
C ASP A 132 -9.84 10.85 17.07
N VAL A 133 -8.66 10.70 16.47
CA VAL A 133 -7.85 9.45 16.56
C VAL A 133 -6.90 9.45 17.76
N MET A 134 -7.00 10.43 18.66
CA MET A 134 -6.06 10.66 19.77
C MET A 134 -5.97 9.52 20.81
N HIS A 135 -6.82 8.49 20.73
CA HIS A 135 -6.83 7.36 21.68
C HIS A 135 -6.94 5.97 21.03
N ALA A 136 -6.83 5.85 19.69
CA ALA A 136 -7.00 4.56 19.03
C ALA A 136 -5.74 3.68 19.16
N LYS A 137 -5.84 2.58 19.92
CA LYS A 137 -4.80 1.54 19.95
C LYS A 137 -5.03 0.57 18.77
N ILE A 138 -4.15 0.61 17.76
CA ILE A 138 -4.19 -0.32 16.64
C ILE A 138 -3.38 -1.56 17.00
N GLN A 139 -4.03 -2.72 17.10
CA GLN A 139 -3.37 -4.01 17.36
C GLN A 139 -3.29 -4.78 16.04
N LYS A 140 -2.06 -5.01 15.54
CA LYS A 140 -1.81 -5.71 14.27
C LYS A 140 -1.96 -7.23 14.48
N VAL A 141 -2.75 -7.90 13.64
CA VAL A 141 -2.89 -9.38 13.63
C VAL A 141 -2.41 -9.91 12.28
N GLY A 142 -1.24 -10.57 12.28
CA GLY A 142 -0.79 -11.46 11.19
C GLY A 142 0.16 -10.85 10.15
N ASP A 143 1.14 -11.67 9.76
CA ASP A 143 2.10 -11.45 8.66
C ASP A 143 1.39 -11.41 7.30
N VAL A 144 1.48 -10.29 6.59
CA VAL A 144 1.12 -10.21 5.16
C VAL A 144 2.07 -9.25 4.45
N ALA A 145 2.71 -9.75 3.40
CA ALA A 145 3.51 -9.00 2.46
C ALA A 145 2.65 -8.00 1.67
N GLY A 146 3.06 -6.73 1.70
CA GLY A 146 2.47 -5.64 0.92
C GLY A 146 3.07 -4.30 1.35
N ASP A 147 3.23 -3.38 0.41
CA ASP A 147 3.75 -2.03 0.64
C ASP A 147 2.74 -1.18 1.40
N HIS A 148 3.10 -0.75 2.62
CA HIS A 148 2.29 0.15 3.42
C HIS A 148 3.20 1.26 3.96
N ASN A 149 2.91 2.52 3.63
CA ASN A 149 3.45 3.69 4.33
C ASN A 149 2.31 4.44 5.01
N VAL A 150 2.08 4.15 6.29
CA VAL A 150 1.09 4.86 7.11
C VAL A 150 1.74 6.14 7.65
N ILE A 151 1.28 7.31 7.22
CA ILE A 151 1.69 8.61 7.78
C ILE A 151 0.51 9.19 8.57
N GLY A 152 0.36 8.74 9.81
CA GLY A 152 -0.45 9.38 10.84
C GLY A 152 0.44 10.01 11.91
N ILE A 153 -0.06 11.07 12.54
CA ILE A 153 0.68 11.85 13.55
C ILE A 153 0.92 11.07 14.87
N ASP A 154 0.22 9.96 15.09
CA ASP A 154 0.43 9.03 16.24
C ASP A 154 0.32 7.53 15.87
N THR A 155 0.40 7.18 14.59
CA THR A 155 0.44 5.77 14.17
C THR A 155 1.86 5.22 14.32
N GLN A 156 2.00 4.08 15.00
CA GLN A 156 3.21 3.26 14.93
C GLN A 156 3.43 2.91 13.45
N VAL A 157 4.38 3.60 12.82
CA VAL A 157 4.82 3.27 11.47
C VAL A 157 5.42 1.86 11.57
N THR A 158 4.90 0.89 10.81
CA THR A 158 5.59 -0.40 10.69
C THR A 158 6.30 -0.38 9.36
N VAL A 159 7.63 -0.49 9.36
CA VAL A 159 8.38 -0.61 8.11
C VAL A 159 8.97 -2.01 8.01
N GLY A 160 8.60 -2.74 6.96
CA GLY A 160 8.95 -4.16 6.81
C GLY A 160 8.43 -5.05 7.93
N GLY A 161 7.22 -4.78 8.45
CA GLY A 161 6.63 -5.55 9.55
C GLY A 161 7.17 -5.22 10.95
N THR A 162 8.26 -4.45 11.05
CA THR A 162 8.84 -4.03 12.33
C THR A 162 8.20 -2.72 12.76
N PRO A 163 7.57 -2.64 13.95
CA PRO A 163 7.10 -1.36 14.47
C PRO A 163 8.31 -0.46 14.68
N VAL A 164 8.30 0.69 14.01
CA VAL A 164 9.18 1.81 14.32
C VAL A 164 8.90 2.13 15.76
N THR A 165 9.90 1.85 16.60
CA THR A 165 9.92 2.19 18.01
C THR A 165 9.43 3.63 18.22
N GLU A 166 8.80 3.91 19.35
CA GLU A 166 8.29 5.22 19.80
C GLU A 166 9.38 6.30 19.94
N GLU A 167 10.51 6.15 19.25
CA GLU A 167 11.59 7.12 19.17
C GLU A 167 11.05 8.39 18.51
N LYS A 168 10.95 9.43 19.34
CA LYS A 168 10.52 10.75 18.90
C LYS A 168 11.53 11.29 17.88
N PRO A 169 11.10 11.76 16.70
CA PRO A 169 12.00 12.28 15.70
C PRO A 169 12.81 13.46 16.26
N SER A 170 14.13 13.40 16.08
CA SER A 170 15.07 14.46 16.41
C SER A 170 16.00 14.71 15.23
N HIS A 171 16.51 15.93 15.10
CA HIS A 171 17.45 16.29 14.02
C HIS A 171 18.73 15.45 14.08
N GLU A 172 19.30 15.26 15.27
CA GLU A 172 20.52 14.47 15.48
C GLU A 172 20.32 13.01 15.06
N ARG A 173 19.22 12.40 15.50
CA ARG A 173 18.92 11.00 15.13
C ARG A 173 18.57 10.86 13.66
N PHE A 174 17.89 11.84 13.08
CA PHE A 174 17.63 11.87 11.64
C PHE A 174 18.94 11.94 10.85
N GLN A 175 19.87 12.81 11.22
CA GLN A 175 21.18 12.92 10.59
C GLN A 175 21.97 11.60 10.70
N GLN A 176 22.02 11.00 11.89
CA GLN A 176 22.62 9.68 12.08
C GLN A 176 21.97 8.61 11.18
N MET A 177 20.64 8.64 11.03
CA MET A 177 19.93 7.72 10.15
C MET A 177 20.32 7.91 8.68
N ILE A 178 20.49 9.15 8.22
CA ILE A 178 20.97 9.44 6.86
C ILE A 178 22.40 8.94 6.66
N GLU A 179 23.30 9.11 7.64
CA GLU A 179 24.67 8.57 7.58
C GLU A 179 24.67 7.04 7.52
N GLU A 180 23.84 6.38 8.34
CA GLU A 180 23.65 4.93 8.29
C GLU A 180 23.12 4.47 6.92
N LEU A 181 22.22 5.24 6.29
CA LEU A 181 21.71 4.98 4.95
C LEU A 181 22.78 5.15 3.87
N GLN A 182 23.61 6.19 3.94
CA GLN A 182 24.73 6.38 3.03
C GLN A 182 25.69 5.19 3.09
N ALA A 183 26.13 4.80 4.29
CA ALA A 183 27.05 3.68 4.47
C ALA A 183 26.45 2.36 3.94
N ALA A 184 25.16 2.14 4.16
CA ALA A 184 24.46 0.95 3.67
C ALA A 184 24.33 0.95 2.14
N LEU A 185 24.05 2.09 1.52
CA LEU A 185 23.96 2.23 0.06
C LEU A 185 25.32 2.13 -0.61
N ASP A 186 26.38 2.67 -0.02
CA ASP A 186 27.75 2.48 -0.51
C ASP A 186 28.15 1.00 -0.50
N SER A 187 27.74 0.27 0.55
CA SER A 187 27.95 -1.18 0.64
C SER A 187 27.15 -1.93 -0.42
N LEU A 188 25.92 -1.49 -0.71
CA LEU A 188 25.08 -2.07 -1.75
C LEU A 188 25.66 -1.82 -3.15
N VAL A 189 26.10 -0.59 -3.42
CA VAL A 189 26.72 -0.18 -4.69
C VAL A 189 27.99 -1.00 -4.98
N LYS A 190 28.80 -1.31 -3.96
CA LYS A 190 29.98 -2.18 -4.09
C LYS A 190 29.64 -3.61 -4.51
N GLN A 191 28.39 -4.04 -4.37
CA GLN A 191 27.91 -5.35 -4.80
C GLN A 191 27.38 -5.35 -6.24
N GLY A 192 27.95 -4.52 -7.11
CA GLY A 192 27.57 -4.42 -8.52
C GLY A 192 27.47 -5.78 -9.24
N ASP A 193 28.34 -6.74 -8.90
CA ASP A 193 28.28 -8.10 -9.46
C ASP A 193 27.03 -8.89 -9.02
N LEU A 194 26.54 -8.70 -7.80
CA LEU A 194 25.30 -9.33 -7.33
C LEU A 194 24.08 -8.59 -7.88
N LEU A 195 24.11 -7.25 -7.91
CA LEU A 195 23.05 -6.44 -8.49
C LEU A 195 22.86 -6.74 -9.98
N SER A 196 23.95 -6.91 -10.74
CA SER A 196 23.87 -7.26 -12.17
C SER A 196 23.23 -8.63 -12.43
N LYS A 197 23.25 -9.54 -11.44
CA LYS A 197 22.52 -10.82 -11.51
C LYS A 197 21.01 -10.67 -11.29
N VAL A 198 20.58 -9.60 -10.61
CA VAL A 198 19.16 -9.25 -10.51
C VAL A 198 18.69 -8.64 -11.83
N SER A 199 19.40 -7.62 -12.31
CA SER A 199 19.23 -7.02 -13.63
C SER A 199 20.47 -6.23 -14.04
N PRO A 200 20.82 -6.16 -15.35
CA PRO A 200 21.93 -5.34 -15.82
C PRO A 200 21.84 -3.85 -15.46
N ALA A 201 20.63 -3.34 -15.21
CA ALA A 201 20.40 -1.94 -14.83
C ALA A 201 20.55 -1.66 -13.32
N ASP A 202 20.47 -2.69 -12.48
CA ASP A 202 20.37 -2.53 -11.02
C ASP A 202 21.61 -1.88 -10.37
N PRO A 203 22.86 -2.11 -10.84
CA PRO A 203 24.01 -1.35 -10.36
C PRO A 203 23.85 0.17 -10.55
N GLY A 204 23.26 0.60 -11.68
CA GLY A 204 22.99 2.01 -11.96
C GLY A 204 21.86 2.57 -11.10
N ILE A 205 20.82 1.76 -10.84
CA ILE A 205 19.70 2.12 -9.96
C ILE A 205 20.19 2.31 -8.52
N ALA A 206 21.05 1.42 -8.02
CA ALA A 206 21.65 1.55 -6.69
C ALA A 206 22.51 2.83 -6.57
N HIS A 207 23.28 3.17 -7.60
CA HIS A 207 24.01 4.44 -7.65
C HIS A 207 23.08 5.66 -7.62
N GLY A 208 22.00 5.66 -8.39
CA GLY A 208 21.02 6.76 -8.38
C GLY A 208 20.33 6.94 -7.02
N ALA A 209 20.07 5.84 -6.31
CA ALA A 209 19.56 5.89 -4.95
C ALA A 209 20.59 6.49 -3.98
N ALA A 210 21.87 6.08 -4.08
CA ALA A 210 22.95 6.66 -3.28
C ALA A 210 23.13 8.17 -3.55
N GLU A 211 23.07 8.59 -4.81
CA GLU A 211 23.15 10.01 -5.21
C GLU A 211 21.98 10.82 -4.63
N SER A 212 20.78 10.25 -4.62
CA SER A 212 19.61 10.87 -4.00
C SER A 212 19.81 11.09 -2.50
N ILE A 213 20.36 10.10 -1.77
CA ILE A 213 20.68 10.26 -0.34
C ILE A 213 21.82 11.27 -0.12
N ASN A 214 22.83 11.31 -0.99
CA ASN A 214 23.89 12.32 -0.91
C ASN A 214 23.36 13.75 -1.09
N THR A 215 22.33 13.91 -1.92
CA THR A 215 21.63 15.20 -2.08
C THR A 215 20.91 15.59 -0.79
N VAL A 216 20.29 14.63 -0.08
CA VAL A 216 19.68 14.87 1.24
C VAL A 216 20.73 15.37 2.25
N VAL A 217 21.93 14.79 2.26
CA VAL A 217 23.01 15.27 3.14
C VAL A 217 23.41 16.69 2.81
N ALA A 218 23.60 17.01 1.54
CA ALA A 218 23.90 18.39 1.12
C ALA A 218 22.78 19.37 1.54
N ASP A 219 21.52 18.96 1.45
CA ASP A 219 20.38 19.77 1.89
C ASP A 219 20.31 19.98 3.40
N LEU A 220 20.80 19.02 4.19
CA LEU A 220 20.89 19.12 5.66
C LEU A 220 22.02 20.04 6.12
N ASP A 221 23.13 20.09 5.38
CA ASP A 221 24.26 20.97 5.66
C ASP A 221 23.98 22.44 5.30
N ASN A 222 22.92 22.70 4.53
CA ASN A 222 22.51 24.05 4.15
C ASN A 222 21.85 24.79 5.33
N SER A 223 22.16 26.09 5.46
CA SER A 223 21.58 26.95 6.50
C SER A 223 20.05 27.10 6.41
N HIS A 224 19.46 26.80 5.25
CA HIS A 224 18.03 26.75 5.02
C HIS A 224 17.65 25.38 4.48
N VAL A 225 17.24 24.49 5.39
CA VAL A 225 16.83 23.13 5.03
C VAL A 225 15.61 23.18 4.10
N ASN A 226 15.73 22.56 2.92
CA ASN A 226 14.63 22.41 1.97
C ASN A 226 13.90 21.09 2.20
N ALA A 227 12.85 21.14 3.03
CA ALA A 227 12.07 19.96 3.42
C ALA A 227 11.47 19.20 2.23
N ASP A 228 11.03 19.91 1.20
CA ASP A 228 10.43 19.31 0.00
C ASP A 228 11.49 18.59 -0.84
N SER A 229 12.69 19.18 -0.94
CA SER A 229 13.84 18.53 -1.58
C SER A 229 14.23 17.26 -0.84
N ILE A 230 14.35 17.31 0.50
CA ILE A 230 14.66 16.13 1.33
C ILE A 230 13.64 15.01 1.11
N LYS A 231 12.34 15.32 1.21
CA LYS A 231 11.27 14.33 1.02
C LYS A 231 11.30 13.73 -0.39
N LYS A 232 11.49 14.58 -1.42
CA LYS A 232 11.56 14.15 -2.81
C LYS A 232 12.75 13.21 -3.06
N ASN A 233 13.92 13.55 -2.55
CA ASN A 233 15.13 12.75 -2.73
C ASN A 233 15.05 11.43 -1.97
N LEU A 234 14.56 11.43 -0.73
CA LEU A 234 14.29 10.20 0.02
C LEU A 234 13.26 9.30 -0.69
N SER A 235 12.16 9.87 -1.20
CA SER A 235 11.16 9.11 -1.94
C SER A 235 11.70 8.54 -3.25
N THR A 236 12.58 9.30 -3.93
CA THR A 236 13.25 8.83 -5.14
C THR A 236 14.16 7.64 -4.84
N ALA A 237 14.97 7.73 -3.77
CA ALA A 237 15.82 6.63 -3.32
C ALA A 237 15.00 5.38 -2.95
N ALA A 238 13.89 5.55 -2.21
CA ALA A 238 13.00 4.45 -1.86
C ALA A 238 12.47 3.73 -3.09
N LYS A 239 11.85 4.47 -4.04
CA LYS A 239 11.27 3.89 -5.27
C LYS A 239 12.29 3.14 -6.12
N LEU A 240 13.50 3.67 -6.23
CA LEU A 240 14.58 3.01 -6.98
C LEU A 240 14.95 1.66 -6.34
N LEU A 241 15.08 1.62 -5.01
CA LEU A 241 15.48 0.43 -4.28
C LEU A 241 14.35 -0.59 -4.12
N GLU A 242 13.11 -0.14 -3.94
CA GLU A 242 11.90 -1.00 -3.90
C GLU A 242 11.81 -1.83 -5.18
N GLY A 243 11.91 -1.19 -6.36
CA GLY A 243 11.87 -1.90 -7.63
C GLY A 243 12.98 -2.95 -7.77
N THR A 244 14.19 -2.67 -7.27
CA THR A 244 15.30 -3.63 -7.26
C THR A 244 15.08 -4.74 -6.25
N LEU A 245 14.56 -4.43 -5.05
CA LEU A 245 14.27 -5.38 -3.99
C LEU A 245 13.20 -6.38 -4.42
N ASP A 246 12.14 -5.92 -5.09
CA ASP A 246 11.08 -6.79 -5.58
C ASP A 246 11.58 -7.77 -6.64
N ARG A 247 12.39 -7.29 -7.59
CA ARG A 247 13.06 -8.17 -8.56
C ARG A 247 13.96 -9.18 -7.86
N ALA A 248 14.72 -8.74 -6.86
CA ALA A 248 15.62 -9.60 -6.10
C ALA A 248 14.84 -10.68 -5.32
N LYS A 249 13.69 -10.34 -4.70
CA LYS A 249 12.80 -11.30 -4.02
C LYS A 249 12.23 -12.33 -5.00
N ILE A 250 11.67 -11.88 -6.12
CA ILE A 250 11.12 -12.77 -7.17
C ILE A 250 12.20 -13.75 -7.68
N LEU A 251 13.45 -13.28 -7.80
CA LEU A 251 14.57 -14.15 -8.17
C LEU A 251 14.98 -15.08 -7.04
N ALA A 252 15.00 -14.62 -5.79
CA ALA A 252 15.34 -15.42 -4.62
C ALA A 252 14.32 -16.55 -4.33
N GLU A 253 13.06 -16.37 -4.73
CA GLU A 253 12.02 -17.40 -4.63
C GLU A 253 12.22 -18.57 -5.60
N LYS A 254 13.05 -18.40 -6.63
CA LYS A 254 13.38 -19.49 -7.56
C LYS A 254 14.27 -20.51 -6.85
N ALA A 255 14.05 -21.80 -7.07
CA ALA A 255 14.81 -22.87 -6.40
C ALA A 255 16.18 -23.16 -7.05
N ASP A 256 16.91 -22.16 -7.55
CA ASP A 256 18.17 -22.34 -8.27
C ASP A 256 19.40 -21.71 -7.58
N ALA A 257 20.59 -21.95 -8.13
CA ALA A 257 21.85 -21.46 -7.56
C ALA A 257 22.02 -19.93 -7.68
N ALA A 258 21.38 -19.31 -8.67
CA ALA A 258 21.41 -17.86 -8.83
C ALA A 258 20.53 -17.19 -7.76
N ALA A 259 19.38 -17.78 -7.44
CA ALA A 259 18.51 -17.34 -6.36
C ALA A 259 19.20 -17.33 -4.99
N LYS A 260 19.93 -18.41 -4.66
CA LYS A 260 20.72 -18.49 -3.41
C LYS A 260 21.80 -17.42 -3.32
N ALA A 261 22.38 -17.00 -4.46
CA ALA A 261 23.38 -15.94 -4.49
C ALA A 261 22.78 -14.54 -4.30
N ILE A 262 21.48 -14.36 -4.57
CA ILE A 262 20.75 -13.09 -4.46
C ILE A 262 20.12 -12.91 -3.07
N LEU A 263 19.90 -13.98 -2.30
CA LEU A 263 19.30 -13.90 -0.97
C LEU A 263 20.01 -12.91 0.00
N PRO A 264 21.35 -12.87 0.08
CA PRO A 264 22.05 -11.88 0.94
C PRO A 264 21.74 -10.43 0.53
N LEU A 265 21.52 -10.20 -0.77
CA LEU A 265 21.15 -8.88 -1.29
C LEU A 265 19.76 -8.47 -0.80
N VAL A 266 18.79 -9.39 -0.83
CA VAL A 266 17.43 -9.18 -0.31
C VAL A 266 17.47 -8.87 1.19
N GLU A 267 18.22 -9.66 1.96
CA GLU A 267 18.39 -9.47 3.41
C GLU A 267 19.01 -8.12 3.76
N GLN A 268 19.95 -7.63 2.94
CA GLN A 268 20.58 -6.32 3.14
C GLN A 268 19.70 -5.15 2.68
N MET A 269 19.03 -5.27 1.53
CA MET A 269 18.23 -4.18 0.97
C MET A 269 16.95 -3.91 1.76
N THR A 270 16.33 -4.96 2.31
CA THR A 270 15.08 -4.85 3.09
C THR A 270 15.16 -3.81 4.23
N PRO A 271 16.14 -3.86 5.15
CA PRO A 271 16.26 -2.86 6.21
C PRO A 271 16.64 -1.47 5.69
N VAL A 272 17.29 -1.35 4.52
CA VAL A 272 17.64 -0.06 3.91
C VAL A 272 16.39 0.66 3.40
N VAL A 273 15.58 -0.02 2.59
CA VAL A 273 14.28 0.52 2.13
C VAL A 273 13.43 0.91 3.32
N ALA A 274 13.41 0.07 4.35
CA ALA A 274 12.63 0.34 5.54
C ALA A 274 13.08 1.62 6.28
N LYS A 275 14.39 1.80 6.42
CA LYS A 275 14.97 2.98 7.06
C LYS A 275 14.75 4.25 6.23
N ILE A 276 14.72 4.18 4.90
CA ILE A 276 14.35 5.33 4.04
C ILE A 276 12.89 5.72 4.28
N GLY A 277 11.96 4.76 4.37
CA GLY A 277 10.55 5.02 4.70
C GLY A 277 10.39 5.76 6.04
N LEU A 278 11.15 5.33 7.06
CA LEU A 278 11.20 6.01 8.35
C LEU A 278 11.74 7.45 8.23
N ALA A 279 12.83 7.64 7.48
CA ALA A 279 13.40 8.96 7.23
C ALA A 279 12.37 9.90 6.56
N ILE A 280 11.59 9.41 5.58
CA ILE A 280 10.53 10.20 4.93
C ILE A 280 9.50 10.68 5.97
N ALA A 281 9.02 9.78 6.84
CA ALA A 281 8.06 10.12 7.87
C ALA A 281 8.61 11.15 8.87
N TRP A 282 9.89 11.00 9.25
CA TRP A 282 10.56 11.93 10.16
C TRP A 282 10.80 13.30 9.55
N ALA A 283 11.21 13.36 8.27
CA ALA A 283 11.37 14.62 7.56
C ALA A 283 10.05 15.43 7.53
N GLY A 284 8.90 14.76 7.42
CA GLY A 284 7.58 15.38 7.53
C GLY A 284 7.28 15.99 8.89
N ARG A 285 7.80 15.40 9.97
CA ARG A 285 7.58 15.88 11.36
C ARG A 285 8.58 16.95 11.79
N LEU A 286 9.84 16.83 11.35
CA LEU A 286 10.90 17.79 11.69
C LEU A 286 10.75 19.11 10.92
N TRP A 287 10.31 19.03 9.67
CA TRP A 287 10.08 20.20 8.81
C TRP A 287 8.66 20.15 8.21
N PRO A 288 7.62 20.54 8.99
CA PRO A 288 6.27 20.68 8.46
C PRO A 288 6.27 21.77 7.38
N ALA A 289 5.52 21.55 6.29
CA ALA A 289 5.34 22.59 5.27
C ALA A 289 4.68 23.82 5.90
N LEU A 290 5.26 25.00 5.67
CA LEU A 290 4.76 26.29 6.13
C LEU A 290 3.57 26.76 5.31
#